data_AF-A0A9E2XZ80-F1
#
_entry.id   AF-A0A9E2XZ80-F1
#
_cell.length_a   1.000
_cell.length_b   1.000
_cell.length_c   1.000
_cell.angle_alpha   90.00
_cell.angle_beta   90.00
_cell.angle_gamma   90.00
#
_symmetry.space_group_name_H-M   'P 1'
#
loop_
_entity.id
_entity.type
_entity.pdbx_description
1 polymer ?
#
loop_
_entity_poly.entity_id
_entity_poly.type
_entity_poly.pdbx_seq_one_letter_code
_entity_poly.pdbx_strand_id
1 'polypeptide(L)'
;MNVRSSFPNRGVTLEVQAEVNRVMSIWRDCRKRFGEGKGDFLFGHFSIADATYAPVVTRFRTYKLELERDADTYCETIMAFPAMQEWIAAARNEPMIIDKYEF
;
A
#
# COMPACT_ATOMS: atom_id res chain seq x y z
N MET A 1 0.77 -9.59 -7.48
CA MET A 1 0.77 -9.25 -6.05
C MET A 1 -0.14 -10.25 -5.37
N ASN A 2 0.35 -11.04 -4.41
CA ASN A 2 -0.51 -11.98 -3.71
C ASN A 2 -1.05 -11.33 -2.42
N VAL A 3 -2.25 -10.75 -2.50
CA VAL A 3 -2.94 -10.15 -1.34
C VAL A 3 -3.51 -11.19 -0.38
N ARG A 4 -3.42 -12.48 -0.71
CA ARG A 4 -3.83 -13.60 0.15
C ARG A 4 -2.71 -14.04 1.10
N SER A 5 -1.45 -13.69 0.79
CA SER A 5 -0.29 -14.09 1.60
C SER A 5 0.08 -13.07 2.68
N SER A 6 0.75 -13.55 3.73
CA SER A 6 1.33 -12.75 4.81
C SER A 6 2.74 -13.24 5.13
N PHE A 7 3.73 -12.34 5.11
CA PHE A 7 5.15 -12.62 5.36
C PHE A 7 5.79 -11.59 6.31
N PRO A 8 5.38 -11.56 7.60
CA PRO A 8 5.83 -10.54 8.54
C PRO A 8 7.36 -10.47 8.62
N ASN A 9 7.93 -9.27 8.45
CA ASN A 9 9.36 -8.96 8.56
C ASN A 9 10.30 -9.77 7.65
N ARG A 10 9.78 -10.50 6.65
CA ARG A 10 10.60 -11.29 5.74
C ARG A 10 11.32 -10.38 4.74
N GLY A 11 12.66 -10.43 4.74
CA GLY A 11 13.49 -9.76 3.73
C GLY A 11 13.64 -8.26 3.93
N VAL A 12 13.45 -7.76 5.16
CA VAL A 12 13.73 -6.35 5.51
C VAL A 12 15.24 -6.17 5.67
N THR A 13 15.90 -5.71 4.61
CA THR A 13 17.30 -5.30 4.63
C THR A 13 17.41 -3.78 4.83
N LEU A 14 18.61 -3.26 5.08
CA LEU A 14 18.85 -1.82 5.16
C LEU A 14 18.47 -1.10 3.86
N GLU A 15 18.72 -1.72 2.71
CA GLU A 15 18.35 -1.19 1.39
C GLU A 15 16.84 -1.13 1.20
N VAL A 16 16.12 -2.18 1.62
CA VAL A 16 14.65 -2.19 1.62
C VAL A 16 14.10 -1.09 2.53
N GLN A 17 14.68 -0.93 3.72
CA GLN A 17 14.27 0.13 4.64
C GLN A 17 14.52 1.53 4.06
N ALA A 18 15.64 1.74 3.35
CA ALA A 18 15.91 3.00 2.68
C ALA A 18 14.86 3.31 1.60
N GLU A 19 14.43 2.31 0.82
CA GLU A 19 13.36 2.48 -0.16
C GLU A 19 11.99 2.74 0.48
N VAL A 20 11.67 2.06 1.59
CA VAL A 20 10.45 2.34 2.37
C VAL A 20 10.45 3.78 2.84
N ASN A 21 11.56 4.26 3.42
CA ASN A 21 11.71 5.65 3.87
C ASN A 21 11.55 6.65 2.71
N ARG A 22 12.11 6.34 1.53
CA ARG A 22 11.98 7.18 0.33
C ARG A 22 10.51 7.29 -0.11
N VAL A 23 9.77 6.19 -0.12
CA VAL A 23 8.35 6.17 -0.48
C VAL A 23 7.52 6.97 0.54
N MET A 24 7.75 6.78 1.85
CA MET A 24 7.04 7.53 2.89
C MET A 24 7.28 9.04 2.76
N SER A 25 8.52 9.45 2.45
CA SER A 25 8.87 10.85 2.21
C SER A 25 8.11 11.46 1.02
N ILE A 26 8.00 10.71 -0.09
CA ILE A 26 7.24 11.15 -1.27
C ILE A 26 5.76 11.35 -0.90
N TRP A 27 5.15 10.39 -0.21
CA TRP A 27 3.74 10.49 0.18
C TRP A 27 3.47 11.66 1.12
N ARG A 28 4.37 11.88 2.09
CA ARG A 28 4.31 13.02 3.00
C ARG A 28 4.39 14.34 2.25
N ASP A 29 5.32 14.49 1.31
CA ASP A 29 5.46 15.72 0.52
C ASP A 29 4.22 15.99 -0.33
N CYS A 30 3.70 14.96 -1.01
CA CYS A 30 2.47 15.08 -1.81
C CYS A 30 1.28 15.53 -0.96
N ARG A 31 1.02 14.84 0.16
CA ARG A 31 -0.12 15.16 1.04
C ARG A 31 0.04 16.56 1.64
N LYS A 32 1.23 16.92 2.12
CA LYS A 32 1.49 18.25 2.70
C LYS A 32 1.28 19.37 1.68
N ARG A 33 1.78 19.20 0.45
CA ARG A 33 1.75 20.28 -0.55
C ARG A 33 0.42 20.40 -1.27
N PHE A 34 -0.27 19.29 -1.49
CA PHE A 34 -1.40 19.25 -2.41
C PHE A 34 -2.68 18.69 -1.80
N GLY A 35 -2.59 17.79 -0.82
CA GLY A 35 -3.74 17.08 -0.23
C GLY A 35 -4.29 17.66 1.07
N GLU A 36 -3.50 18.41 1.84
CA GLU A 36 -3.88 18.94 3.15
C GLU A 36 -5.19 19.76 3.07
N GLY A 37 -6.16 19.39 3.90
CA GLY A 37 -7.49 20.00 3.94
C GLY A 37 -8.45 19.62 2.79
N LYS A 38 -8.01 18.79 1.83
CA LYS A 38 -8.82 18.41 0.65
C LYS A 38 -9.26 16.94 0.64
N GLY A 39 -8.71 16.13 1.56
CA GLY A 39 -9.10 14.74 1.79
C GLY A 39 -7.89 13.86 2.12
N ASP A 40 -8.12 12.55 2.14
CA ASP A 40 -7.17 11.61 2.75
C ASP A 40 -6.18 10.97 1.76
N PHE A 41 -6.32 11.25 0.46
CA PHE A 41 -5.47 10.75 -0.62
C PHE A 41 -4.24 11.64 -0.87
N LEU A 42 -3.31 11.19 -1.72
CA LEU A 42 -2.04 11.90 -1.96
C LEU A 42 -2.22 13.35 -2.42
N PHE A 43 -3.26 13.61 -3.23
CA PHE A 43 -3.60 14.93 -3.75
C PHE A 43 -4.98 15.40 -3.28
N GLY A 44 -5.44 14.89 -2.13
CA GLY A 44 -6.72 15.24 -1.51
C GLY A 44 -7.88 14.36 -1.97
N HIS A 45 -8.02 14.16 -3.28
CA HIS A 45 -8.97 13.19 -3.85
C HIS A 45 -8.21 12.01 -4.47
N PHE A 46 -8.92 10.89 -4.65
CA PHE A 46 -8.35 9.73 -5.34
C PHE A 46 -7.88 10.12 -6.74
N SER A 47 -6.67 9.69 -7.10
CA SER A 47 -6.01 10.00 -8.36
C SER A 47 -5.24 8.79 -8.91
N ILE A 48 -4.70 8.92 -10.12
CA ILE A 48 -3.85 7.88 -10.72
C ILE A 48 -2.60 7.60 -9.88
N ALA A 49 -2.12 8.58 -9.10
CA ALA A 49 -0.99 8.37 -8.19
C ALA A 49 -1.35 7.38 -7.09
N ASP A 50 -2.56 7.49 -6.51
CA ASP A 50 -3.07 6.57 -5.49
C ASP A 50 -3.22 5.16 -6.04
N ALA A 51 -3.78 5.02 -7.26
CA ALA A 51 -3.87 3.74 -7.96
C ALA A 51 -2.50 3.11 -8.22
N THR A 52 -1.51 3.92 -8.59
CA THR A 52 -0.12 3.47 -8.83
C THR A 52 0.55 2.98 -7.56
N TYR A 53 0.26 3.61 -6.41
CA TYR A 53 0.81 3.23 -5.10
C TYR A 53 0.01 2.17 -4.36
N ALA A 54 -1.23 1.85 -4.76
CA ALA A 54 -2.01 0.79 -4.13
C ALA A 54 -1.25 -0.55 -4.07
N PRO A 55 -0.50 -0.96 -5.12
CA PRO A 55 0.39 -2.12 -5.01
C PRO A 55 1.52 -2.05 -4.01
N VAL A 56 1.99 -0.86 -3.67
CA VAL A 56 3.02 -0.66 -2.64
C VAL A 56 2.39 -0.77 -1.25
N VAL A 57 1.21 -0.16 -1.07
CA VAL A 57 0.42 -0.26 0.17
C VAL A 57 0.15 -1.72 0.53
N THR A 58 -0.31 -2.54 -0.43
CA THR A 58 -0.55 -3.97 -0.15
C THR A 58 0.72 -4.71 0.22
N ARG A 59 1.88 -4.39 -0.37
CA ARG A 59 3.16 -4.99 0.03
C ARG A 59 3.50 -4.61 1.48
N PHE A 60 3.31 -3.35 1.88
CA PHE A 60 3.55 -2.96 3.27
C PHE A 60 2.67 -3.77 4.23
N ARG A 61 1.43 -4.08 3.85
CA ARG A 61 0.53 -4.98 4.61
C ARG A 61 0.97 -6.44 4.58
N THR A 62 1.32 -7.00 3.42
CA THR A 62 1.80 -8.39 3.28
C THR A 62 3.05 -8.64 4.11
N TYR A 63 4.01 -7.70 4.11
CA TYR A 63 5.26 -7.83 4.87
C TYR A 63 5.19 -7.29 6.31
N LYS A 64 4.06 -6.69 6.70
CA LYS A 64 3.82 -6.06 8.01
C LYS A 64 4.96 -5.12 8.43
N LEU A 65 5.38 -4.26 7.51
CA LEU A 65 6.43 -3.29 7.78
C LEU A 65 5.95 -2.27 8.82
N GLU A 66 6.83 -1.90 9.73
CA GLU A 66 6.58 -0.79 10.64
C GLU A 66 6.68 0.53 9.87
N LEU A 67 5.60 1.30 9.89
CA LEU A 67 5.49 2.57 9.17
C LEU A 67 5.30 3.71 10.15
N GLU A 68 5.75 4.90 9.75
CA GLU A 68 5.40 6.13 10.44
C GLU A 68 3.90 6.42 10.29
N ARG A 69 3.30 7.09 11.28
CA ARG A 69 1.85 7.26 11.41
C ARG A 69 1.19 7.87 10.18
N ASP A 70 1.84 8.81 9.52
CA ASP A 70 1.30 9.50 8.34
C ASP A 70 1.22 8.58 7.11
N ALA A 71 2.25 7.76 6.89
CA ALA A 71 2.26 6.73 5.87
C ALA A 71 1.26 5.61 6.17
N ASP A 72 1.17 5.18 7.44
CA ASP A 72 0.20 4.17 7.85
C ASP A 72 -1.25 4.65 7.67
N THR A 73 -1.53 5.91 8.00
CA THR A 73 -2.84 6.54 7.76
C THR A 73 -3.20 6.51 6.28
N TYR A 74 -2.26 6.83 5.39
CA TYR A 74 -2.50 6.77 3.95
C TYR A 74 -2.73 5.33 3.47
N CYS A 75 -1.98 4.36 4.01
CA CYS A 75 -2.20 2.95 3.72
C CYS A 75 -3.62 2.51 4.11
N GLU A 76 -4.10 2.93 5.29
CA GLU A 76 -5.48 2.68 5.71
C GLU A 76 -6.51 3.33 4.79
N THR A 77 -6.30 4.58 4.34
CA THR A 77 -7.17 5.24 3.34
C THR A 77 -7.30 4.41 2.06
N ILE A 78 -6.17 3.94 1.52
CA ILE A 78 -6.17 3.13 0.30
C ILE A 78 -6.85 1.79 0.53
N MET A 79 -6.55 1.12 1.65
CA MET A 79 -7.17 -0.16 1.96
C MET A 79 -8.67 -0.01 2.19
N ALA A 80 -9.15 1.07 2.79
CA ALA A 80 -10.57 1.34 3.00
C ALA A 80 -11.34 1.77 1.74
N PHE A 81 -10.64 2.09 0.64
CA PHE A 81 -11.28 2.55 -0.60
C PHE A 81 -12.18 1.45 -1.20
N PRO A 82 -13.45 1.73 -1.55
CA PRO A 82 -14.38 0.70 -2.03
C PRO A 82 -13.88 -0.11 -3.22
N ALA A 83 -13.26 0.53 -4.21
CA ALA A 83 -12.71 -0.20 -5.37
C ALA A 83 -11.49 -1.07 -4.98
N MET A 84 -10.73 -0.68 -3.95
CA MET A 84 -9.66 -1.51 -3.41
C MET A 84 -10.22 -2.75 -2.72
N GLN A 85 -11.28 -2.59 -1.93
CA GLN A 85 -11.98 -3.71 -1.28
C GLN A 85 -12.57 -4.68 -2.30
N GLU A 86 -13.21 -4.16 -3.35
CA GLU A 86 -13.72 -4.97 -4.47
C GLU A 86 -12.60 -5.73 -5.17
N TRP A 87 -11.47 -5.07 -5.47
CA TRP A 87 -10.33 -5.71 -6.10
C TRP A 87 -9.71 -6.81 -5.22
N ILE A 88 -9.57 -6.58 -3.91
CA ILE A 88 -9.09 -7.60 -2.96
C ILE A 88 -10.05 -8.80 -2.90
N ALA A 89 -11.36 -8.54 -2.88
CA ALA A 89 -12.37 -9.60 -2.88
C ALA A 89 -12.31 -10.44 -4.16
N ALA A 90 -12.18 -9.79 -5.32
CA ALA A 90 -12.01 -10.49 -6.60
C ALA A 90 -10.73 -11.33 -6.63
N ALA A 91 -9.59 -10.77 -6.18
CA ALA A 91 -8.31 -11.48 -6.12
C ALA A 91 -8.35 -12.70 -5.18
N ARG A 92 -9.12 -12.63 -4.08
CA ARG A 92 -9.33 -13.79 -3.18
C ARG A 92 -10.14 -14.91 -3.84
N ASN A 93 -11.05 -14.57 -4.74
CA ASN A 93 -11.90 -15.53 -5.47
C ASN A 93 -11.27 -15.99 -6.79
N GLU A 94 -10.06 -15.54 -7.14
CA GLU A 94 -9.42 -15.91 -8.39
C GLU A 94 -9.09 -17.42 -8.38
N PRO A 95 -9.56 -18.19 -9.38
CA PRO A 95 -9.37 -19.65 -9.40
C PRO A 95 -7.98 -20.05 -9.91
N MET A 96 -7.30 -19.15 -10.62
CA MET A 96 -5.96 -19.42 -11.14
C MET A 96 -4.95 -19.35 -10.00
N ILE A 97 -4.30 -20.47 -9.73
CA ILE A 97 -3.24 -20.61 -8.74
C ILE A 97 -1.92 -20.74 -9.48
N ILE A 98 -0.90 -20.02 -9.01
CA ILE A 98 0.49 -20.23 -9.45
C ILE A 98 1.23 -20.86 -8.28
N ASP A 99 1.43 -22.19 -8.33
CA ASP A 99 1.91 -23.02 -7.22
C ASP A 99 3.16 -22.46 -6.52
N LYS A 100 4.09 -21.86 -7.28
CA LYS A 100 5.32 -21.26 -6.73
C LYS A 100 5.06 -20.10 -5.75
N TYR A 101 3.91 -19.46 -5.83
CA TYR A 101 3.56 -18.23 -5.09
C TYR A 101 2.34 -18.41 -4.16
N GLU A 102 1.83 -19.64 -4.05
CA GLU A 102 0.78 -20.04 -3.11
C GLU A 102 1.43 -20.98 -2.07
N PHE A 103 1.28 -20.65 -0.79
CA PHE A 103 1.94 -21.33 0.34
C PHE A 103 0.92 -21.71 1.41
#